data_AF-A0A6L2NN73-F1
#
_entry.id   AF-A0A6L2NN73-F1
#
_cell.length_a   1.000
_cell.length_b   1.000
_cell.length_c   1.000
_cell.angle_alpha   90.00
_cell.angle_beta   90.00
_cell.angle_gamma   90.00
#
_symmetry.space_group_name_H-M   'P 1'
#
loop_
_entity.id
_entity.type
_entity.pdbx_description
1 polymer ?
#
loop_
_entity_poly.entity_id
_entity_poly.type
_entity_poly.pdbx_seq_one_letter_code
_entity_poly.pdbx_strand_id
1 'polypeptide(L)'
;MPPKRTSTSEAPAMTQAAIKKLVDNSVSAALEAQAANMENTDNTTGPRETYVARKCTYKDNCTEDCKVKFLIGTLTEDALSWRNSYAKPIGIEQADKISWTELKRILTNKYCPRTEVKKMEDEFYNLVVKGNDLKTYIR
;
A
#
# COMPACT_ATOMS: atom_id res chain seq x y z
N MET A 1 33.87 62.86 41.21
CA MET A 1 33.56 62.05 40.01
C MET A 1 33.75 60.58 40.37
N PRO A 2 32.79 59.67 40.15
CA PRO A 2 33.02 58.24 40.32
C PRO A 2 33.57 57.61 39.03
N PRO A 3 34.34 56.50 39.11
CA PRO A 3 34.83 55.80 37.94
C PRO A 3 33.73 54.93 37.33
N LYS A 4 33.60 55.02 36.01
CA LYS A 4 32.69 54.23 35.17
C LYS A 4 33.16 52.76 35.17
N ARG A 5 32.35 51.85 35.69
CA ARG A 5 32.56 50.41 35.49
C ARG A 5 31.96 50.01 34.15
N THR A 6 32.83 49.64 33.21
CA THR A 6 32.46 48.89 32.00
C THR A 6 32.51 47.41 32.35
N SER A 7 31.35 46.75 32.43
CA SER A 7 31.26 45.29 32.46
C SER A 7 30.74 44.81 31.11
N THR A 8 31.66 44.42 30.24
CA THR A 8 31.34 43.61 29.05
C THR A 8 31.41 42.15 29.48
N SER A 9 30.24 41.54 29.69
CA SER A 9 30.10 40.09 29.88
C SER A 9 29.81 39.47 28.52
N GLU A 10 30.84 38.96 27.84
CA GLU A 10 30.64 38.11 26.67
C GLU A 10 30.18 36.73 27.14
N ALA A 11 28.87 36.49 27.05
CA ALA A 11 28.32 35.14 27.15
C ALA A 11 28.80 34.34 25.91
N PRO A 12 29.20 33.07 26.05
CA PRO A 12 29.66 32.28 24.91
C PRO A 12 28.53 32.16 23.89
N ALA A 13 28.73 32.74 22.71
CA ALA A 13 27.79 32.62 21.61
C ALA A 13 27.74 31.14 21.20
N MET A 14 26.61 30.49 21.48
CA MET A 14 26.37 29.09 21.13
C MET A 14 26.48 28.96 19.62
N THR A 15 27.56 28.33 19.14
CA THR A 15 27.86 28.31 17.70
C THR A 15 26.87 27.42 16.97
N GLN A 16 26.63 27.72 15.70
CA GLN A 16 25.75 26.92 14.83
C GLN A 16 26.20 25.44 14.77
N ALA A 17 27.50 25.17 14.92
CA ALA A 17 28.05 23.83 15.01
C ALA A 17 27.60 23.07 16.26
N ALA A 18 27.48 23.75 17.41
CA ALA A 18 26.97 23.16 18.65
C ALA A 18 25.47 22.84 18.54
N ILE A 19 24.69 23.73 17.91
CA ILE A 19 23.27 23.50 17.64
C ILE A 19 23.09 22.30 16.71
N LYS A 20 23.86 22.22 15.62
CA LYS A 20 23.80 21.10 14.69
C LYS A 20 24.15 19.77 15.37
N LYS A 21 25.19 19.76 16.21
CA LYS A 21 25.55 18.56 17.01
C LYS A 21 24.43 18.12 17.95
N LEU A 22 23.72 19.06 18.57
CA LEU A 22 22.60 18.78 19.46
C LEU A 22 21.43 18.13 18.72
N VAL A 23 21.14 18.64 17.52
CA VAL A 23 20.11 18.07 16.64
C VAL A 23 20.51 16.67 16.21
N ASP A 24 21.73 16.48 15.70
CA ASP A 24 22.23 15.18 15.24
C ASP A 24 22.19 14.14 16.39
N ASN A 25 22.62 14.51 17.59
CA ASN A 25 22.56 13.65 18.78
C ASN A 25 21.11 13.31 19.19
N SER A 26 20.19 14.28 19.16
CA SER A 26 18.79 14.03 19.51
C SER A 26 18.09 13.11 18.50
N VAL A 27 18.43 13.23 17.21
CA VAL A 27 17.88 12.38 16.14
C VAL A 27 18.42 10.97 16.27
N SER A 28 19.72 10.80 16.52
CA SER A 28 20.30 9.47 16.81
C SER A 28 19.66 8.82 18.04
N ALA A 29 19.51 9.56 19.14
CA ALA A 29 18.89 9.02 20.35
C ALA A 29 17.42 8.61 20.15
N ALA A 30 16.65 9.40 19.37
CA ALA A 30 15.27 9.06 19.05
C ALA A 30 15.16 7.82 18.15
N LEU A 31 16.10 7.64 17.22
CA LEU A 31 16.14 6.48 16.33
C LEU A 31 16.48 5.19 17.09
N GLU A 32 17.46 5.26 18.01
CA GLU A 32 17.81 4.13 18.90
C GLU A 32 16.66 3.77 19.84
N ALA A 33 15.98 4.77 20.42
CA ALA A 33 14.80 4.53 21.24
C ALA A 33 13.64 3.90 20.44
N GLN A 34 13.48 4.28 19.17
CA GLN A 34 12.50 3.66 18.29
C GLN A 34 12.86 2.20 17.95
N ALA A 35 14.15 1.91 17.75
CA ALA A 35 14.64 0.55 17.50
C ALA A 35 14.43 -0.36 18.72
N ALA A 36 14.74 0.11 19.93
CA ALA A 36 14.52 -0.63 21.17
C ALA A 36 13.02 -0.89 21.44
N ASN A 37 12.14 0.04 21.07
CA ASN A 37 10.69 -0.14 21.19
C ASN A 37 10.13 -1.16 20.17
N MET A 38 10.85 -1.46 19.08
CA MET A 38 10.45 -2.52 18.14
C MET A 38 10.79 -3.92 18.65
N GLU A 39 11.81 -4.09 19.50
CA GLU A 39 12.25 -5.39 20.02
C GLU A 39 11.33 -5.94 21.13
N ASN A 40 10.47 -5.11 21.73
CA ASN A 40 9.55 -5.47 22.82
C ASN A 40 8.09 -5.78 22.38
N THR A 41 7.86 -6.12 21.11
CA THR A 41 6.50 -6.43 20.60
C THR A 41 6.33 -7.87 20.12
N ASP A 42 7.06 -8.81 20.72
CA ASP A 42 7.01 -10.23 20.33
C ASP A 42 5.90 -11.06 21.03
N ASN A 43 4.91 -10.42 21.65
CA ASN A 43 3.82 -11.16 22.30
C ASN A 43 2.46 -10.46 22.32
N THR A 44 1.89 -10.10 21.17
CA THR A 44 0.42 -10.20 20.95
C THR A 44 0.14 -10.15 19.45
N THR A 45 -0.17 -11.32 18.89
CA THR A 45 -1.06 -11.56 17.74
C THR A 45 -1.29 -10.39 16.76
N GLY A 46 -0.38 -10.27 15.78
CA GLY A 46 -0.67 -9.73 14.44
C GLY A 46 0.03 -8.43 14.03
N PRO A 47 1.14 -8.51 13.25
CA PRO A 47 1.59 -7.38 12.44
C PRO A 47 2.08 -7.78 11.03
N ARG A 48 1.52 -8.83 10.41
CA ARG A 48 1.87 -9.14 9.00
C ARG A 48 1.23 -8.16 8.01
N GLU A 49 0.08 -7.57 8.33
CA GLU A 49 -0.62 -6.63 7.45
C GLU A 49 0.00 -5.22 7.48
N THR A 50 0.35 -4.72 8.66
CA THR A 50 0.95 -3.38 8.84
C THR A 50 2.37 -3.27 8.27
N TYR A 51 3.16 -4.35 8.33
CA TYR A 51 4.49 -4.39 7.71
C TYR A 51 4.44 -4.42 6.17
N VAL A 52 3.47 -5.13 5.60
CA VAL A 52 3.27 -5.23 4.15
C VAL A 52 2.73 -3.91 3.57
N ALA A 53 1.76 -3.29 4.21
CA ALA A 53 1.20 -2.01 3.79
C ALA A 53 2.24 -0.88 3.77
N ARG A 54 3.21 -0.90 4.70
CA ARG A 54 4.31 0.07 4.76
C ARG A 54 5.35 -0.13 3.65
N LYS A 55 5.47 -1.33 3.05
CA LYS A 55 6.37 -1.60 1.91
C LYS A 55 5.74 -1.22 0.57
N CYS A 56 4.42 -1.34 0.45
CA CYS A 56 3.66 -0.98 -0.75
C CYS A 56 3.23 0.51 -0.69
N THR A 57 4.20 1.42 -0.63
CA THR A 57 3.91 2.86 -0.67
C THR A 57 3.59 3.30 -2.11
N TYR A 58 2.62 4.19 -2.23
CA TYR A 58 1.98 4.69 -3.48
C TYR A 58 2.93 5.36 -4.50
N LYS A 59 4.25 5.36 -4.27
CA LYS A 59 5.23 6.07 -5.10
C LYS A 59 5.84 5.14 -6.17
N ASP A 60 5.14 5.06 -7.30
CA ASP A 60 5.59 4.78 -8.67
C ASP A 60 6.32 3.47 -9.02
N ASN A 61 6.64 2.58 -8.08
CA ASN A 61 7.21 1.24 -8.39
C ASN A 61 6.57 0.14 -7.55
N CYS A 62 5.23 0.06 -7.57
CA CYS A 62 4.51 -1.04 -6.93
C CYS A 62 4.98 -2.36 -7.55
N THR A 63 5.72 -3.15 -6.77
CA THR A 63 6.20 -4.46 -7.20
C THR A 63 5.03 -5.39 -7.49
N GLU A 64 5.26 -6.42 -8.28
CA GLU A 64 4.21 -7.35 -8.67
C GLU A 64 3.59 -8.08 -7.46
N ASP A 65 4.41 -8.36 -6.45
CA ASP A 65 3.98 -8.86 -5.14
C ASP A 65 3.08 -7.88 -4.39
N CYS A 66 3.39 -6.58 -4.43
CA CYS A 66 2.53 -5.56 -3.84
C CYS A 66 1.17 -5.46 -4.55
N LYS A 67 1.12 -5.58 -5.88
CA LYS A 67 -0.15 -5.61 -6.62
C LYS A 67 -1.01 -6.80 -6.24
N VAL A 68 -0.40 -7.98 -6.15
CA VAL A 68 -1.09 -9.22 -5.74
C VAL A 68 -1.66 -9.08 -4.34
N LYS A 69 -0.86 -8.63 -3.37
CA LYS A 69 -1.30 -8.46 -1.97
C LYS A 69 -2.37 -7.39 -1.83
N PHE A 70 -2.21 -6.26 -2.51
CA PHE A 70 -3.23 -5.21 -2.52
C PHE A 70 -4.54 -5.74 -3.07
N LEU A 71 -4.53 -6.39 -4.24
CA LEU A 71 -5.75 -6.91 -4.86
C LEU A 71 -6.43 -7.96 -3.98
N ILE A 72 -5.67 -8.91 -3.41
CA ILE A 72 -6.21 -9.92 -2.49
C ILE A 72 -6.81 -9.25 -1.25
N GLY A 73 -6.14 -8.24 -0.70
CA GLY A 73 -6.63 -7.47 0.46
C GLY A 73 -7.88 -6.63 0.18
N THR A 74 -8.18 -6.35 -1.09
CA THR A 74 -9.42 -5.65 -1.49
C THR A 74 -10.58 -6.58 -1.83
N LEU A 75 -10.40 -7.90 -1.80
CA LEU A 75 -11.49 -8.83 -2.08
C LEU A 75 -12.52 -8.80 -0.96
N THR A 76 -13.80 -8.65 -1.32
CA THR A 76 -14.93 -8.61 -0.38
C THR A 76 -15.93 -9.72 -0.67
N GLU A 77 -16.71 -10.11 0.35
CA GLU A 77 -17.86 -11.02 0.25
C GLU A 77 -17.59 -12.29 -0.58
N ASP A 78 -18.35 -12.49 -1.66
CA ASP A 78 -18.27 -13.65 -2.55
C ASP A 78 -16.88 -13.87 -3.13
N ALA A 79 -16.13 -12.80 -3.39
CA ALA A 79 -14.79 -12.89 -3.94
C ALA A 79 -13.78 -13.37 -2.89
N LEU A 80 -13.94 -12.94 -1.63
CA LEU A 80 -13.14 -13.43 -0.51
C LEU A 80 -13.46 -14.90 -0.21
N SER A 81 -14.74 -15.27 -0.20
CA SER A 81 -15.19 -16.65 -0.01
C SER A 81 -14.64 -17.59 -1.10
N TRP A 82 -14.73 -17.17 -2.36
CA TRP A 82 -14.14 -17.90 -3.48
C TRP A 82 -12.62 -18.05 -3.35
N ARG A 83 -11.90 -16.97 -2.98
CA ARG A 83 -10.45 -17.01 -2.76
C ARG A 83 -10.07 -18.02 -1.68
N ASN A 84 -10.80 -18.06 -0.58
CA ASN A 84 -10.60 -19.03 0.49
C ASN A 84 -10.84 -20.47 0.01
N SER A 85 -11.87 -20.69 -0.80
CA SER A 85 -12.15 -21.99 -1.41
C SER A 85 -11.03 -22.44 -2.37
N TYR A 86 -10.52 -21.51 -3.18
CA TYR A 86 -9.41 -21.75 -4.11
C TYR A 86 -8.09 -22.06 -3.39
N ALA A 87 -7.82 -21.41 -2.25
CA ALA A 87 -6.62 -21.63 -1.45
C ALA A 87 -6.61 -22.98 -0.72
N LYS A 88 -7.78 -23.55 -0.36
CA LYS A 88 -7.89 -24.84 0.35
C LYS A 88 -7.11 -26.00 -0.29
N PRO A 89 -7.26 -26.31 -1.59
CA PRO A 89 -6.57 -27.45 -2.20
C PRO A 89 -5.06 -27.21 -2.41
N ILE A 90 -4.63 -25.97 -2.59
CA ILE A 90 -3.22 -25.64 -2.88
C ILE A 90 -2.42 -25.22 -1.65
N GLY A 91 -3.09 -24.95 -0.53
CA GLY A 91 -2.52 -24.38 0.69
C GLY A 91 -2.36 -22.86 0.62
N ILE A 92 -2.54 -22.20 1.77
CA ILE A 92 -2.47 -20.73 1.89
C ILE A 92 -1.09 -20.21 1.46
N GLU A 93 -0.01 -20.91 1.82
CA GLU A 93 1.35 -20.49 1.44
C GLU A 93 1.62 -20.45 -0.06
N GLN A 94 1.03 -21.38 -0.82
CA GLN A 94 1.18 -21.39 -2.28
C GLN A 94 0.20 -20.42 -2.93
N ALA A 95 -1.02 -20.29 -2.38
CA ALA A 95 -1.98 -19.30 -2.82
C ALA A 95 -1.39 -17.88 -2.74
N ASP A 96 -0.66 -17.56 -1.66
CA ASP A 96 -0.04 -16.25 -1.45
C ASP A 96 1.19 -15.98 -2.34
N LYS A 97 1.75 -17.03 -2.96
CA LYS A 97 2.89 -16.93 -3.90
C LYS A 97 2.47 -16.83 -5.36
N ILE A 98 1.17 -16.71 -5.64
CA ILE A 98 0.65 -16.58 -6.99
C ILE A 98 1.18 -15.30 -7.64
N SER A 99 1.70 -15.43 -8.85
CA SER A 99 2.14 -14.27 -9.65
C SER A 99 0.94 -13.44 -10.11
N TRP A 100 1.15 -12.16 -10.39
CA TRP A 100 0.09 -11.28 -10.91
C TRP A 100 -0.54 -11.78 -12.21
N THR A 101 0.27 -12.34 -13.12
CA THR A 101 -0.23 -12.91 -14.38
C THR A 101 -1.22 -14.03 -14.12
N GLU A 102 -0.89 -14.92 -13.18
CA GLU A 102 -1.74 -16.04 -12.82
C GLU A 102 -2.99 -15.57 -12.06
N LEU A 103 -2.84 -14.60 -11.15
CA LEU A 103 -3.97 -13.98 -10.45
C LEU A 103 -4.98 -13.37 -11.44
N LYS A 104 -4.52 -12.59 -12.42
CA LYS A 104 -5.36 -12.02 -13.48
C LYS A 104 -6.08 -13.13 -14.24
N ARG A 105 -5.36 -14.17 -14.67
CA ARG A 105 -5.92 -15.30 -15.42
C ARG A 105 -7.07 -15.97 -14.65
N ILE A 106 -6.86 -16.25 -13.36
CA ILE A 106 -7.86 -16.91 -12.52
C ILE A 106 -9.09 -16.01 -12.33
N LEU A 107 -8.90 -14.71 -12.05
CA LEU A 107 -10.00 -13.76 -11.88
C LEU A 107 -10.81 -13.58 -13.17
N THR A 108 -10.13 -13.39 -14.31
CA THR A 108 -10.79 -13.28 -15.62
C THR A 108 -11.59 -14.55 -15.92
N ASN A 109 -11.05 -15.74 -15.66
CA ASN A 109 -11.79 -16.97 -15.89
C ASN A 109 -13.03 -17.11 -14.99
N LYS A 110 -12.97 -16.61 -13.75
CA LYS A 110 -14.07 -16.67 -12.78
C LYS A 110 -15.18 -15.65 -13.07
N TYR A 111 -14.81 -14.41 -13.36
CA TYR A 111 -15.74 -13.27 -13.42
C TYR A 111 -15.98 -12.73 -14.83
N CYS A 112 -15.10 -13.05 -15.79
CA CYS A 112 -15.26 -12.72 -17.20
C CYS A 112 -15.18 -14.00 -18.06
N PRO A 113 -16.06 -14.99 -17.80
CA PRO A 113 -16.05 -16.23 -18.54
C PRO A 113 -16.37 -15.96 -20.02
N ARG A 114 -15.56 -16.54 -20.90
CA ARG A 114 -15.65 -16.33 -22.35
C ARG A 114 -17.04 -16.67 -22.93
N THR A 115 -17.77 -17.58 -22.28
CA THR A 115 -19.14 -17.94 -22.67
C THR A 115 -20.13 -16.80 -22.46
N GLU A 116 -20.06 -16.11 -21.32
CA GLU A 116 -20.94 -14.97 -21.04
C GLU A 116 -20.55 -13.76 -21.89
N VAL A 117 -19.25 -13.53 -22.09
CA VAL A 117 -18.76 -12.51 -23.05
C VAL A 117 -19.32 -12.76 -24.44
N LYS A 118 -19.26 -14.01 -24.91
CA LYS A 118 -19.79 -14.38 -26.22
C LYS A 118 -21.31 -14.19 -26.31
N LYS A 119 -22.06 -14.53 -25.26
CA LYS A 119 -23.51 -14.25 -25.22
C LYS A 119 -23.79 -12.77 -25.33
N MET A 120 -23.04 -11.93 -24.62
CA MET A 120 -23.18 -10.47 -24.71
C MET A 120 -22.83 -9.95 -26.11
N GLU A 121 -21.78 -10.48 -26.75
CA GLU A 121 -21.43 -10.16 -28.15
C GLU A 121 -22.55 -10.56 -29.11
N ASP A 122 -23.10 -11.76 -28.95
CA ASP A 122 -24.19 -12.26 -29.79
C ASP A 122 -25.48 -11.45 -29.57
N GLU A 123 -25.84 -11.14 -28.31
CA GLU A 123 -26.98 -10.27 -27.98
C GLU A 123 -26.80 -8.90 -28.62
N PHE A 124 -25.63 -8.28 -28.45
CA PHE A 124 -25.32 -6.97 -29.01
C PHE A 124 -25.40 -6.96 -30.54
N TYR A 125 -24.92 -8.01 -31.20
CA TYR A 125 -25.01 -8.15 -32.66
C TYR A 125 -26.45 -8.26 -33.16
N ASN A 126 -27.35 -8.86 -32.36
CA ASN A 126 -28.76 -9.02 -32.70
C ASN A 126 -29.65 -7.86 -32.23
N LEU A 127 -29.09 -6.83 -31.58
CA LEU A 127 -29.86 -5.65 -31.17
C LEU A 127 -30.30 -4.85 -32.40
N VAL A 128 -31.60 -4.61 -32.50
CA VAL A 128 -32.19 -3.70 -33.50
C VAL A 128 -32.50 -2.37 -32.82
N VAL A 129 -31.97 -1.27 -33.35
CA VAL A 129 -32.27 0.07 -32.87
C VAL A 129 -33.76 0.36 -33.07
N LYS A 130 -34.46 0.69 -31.98
CA LYS A 130 -35.86 1.13 -32.04
C LYS A 130 -35.92 2.65 -31.91
N GLY A 131 -36.50 3.30 -32.92
CA GLY A 131 -36.62 4.76 -32.97
C GLY A 131 -35.39 5.45 -33.58
N ASN A 132 -35.40 6.79 -33.56
CA ASN A 132 -34.50 7.62 -34.37
C ASN A 132 -33.36 8.24 -33.57
N ASP A 133 -33.20 7.87 -32.30
CA ASP A 133 -32.23 8.50 -31.39
C ASP A 133 -30.82 7.92 -31.56
N LEU A 134 -30.33 7.88 -32.79
CA LEU A 134 -28.98 7.38 -33.10
C LEU A 134 -27.89 8.22 -32.41
N LYS A 135 -28.19 9.47 -32.06
CA LYS A 135 -27.28 10.41 -31.39
C LYS A 135 -26.97 10.05 -29.94
N THR A 136 -27.81 9.30 -29.23
CA THR A 136 -27.49 8.84 -27.86
C THR A 136 -26.54 7.63 -27.84
N TYR A 137 -26.42 6.89 -28.95
CA TYR A 137 -25.59 5.68 -29.04
C TYR A 137 -24.17 5.93 -29.51
N ILE A 138 -23.91 7.08 -30.15
CA ILE A 138 -22.59 7.45 -30.68
C ILE A 138 -22.01 8.54 -29.78
N ARG A 139 -20.94 8.21 -29.04
CA ARG A 139 -20.18 9.15 -28.21
C ARG A 139 -19.03 9.79 -29.00
#